data_AF-A0A2I0DWM2-F1
#
_entry.id   AF-A0A2I0DWM2-F1
#
_cell.length_a   1.000
_cell.length_b   1.000
_cell.length_c   1.000
_cell.angle_alpha   90.00
_cell.angle_beta   90.00
_cell.angle_gamma   90.00
#
_symmetry.space_group_name_H-M   'P 1'
#
loop_
_entity.id
_entity.type
_entity.pdbx_description
1 polymer ?
#
loop_
_entity_poly.entity_id
_entity_poly.type
_entity_poly.pdbx_seq_one_letter_code
_entity_poly.pdbx_strand_id
1 'polypeptide(L)'
;MNAKPDLEQLDMSVQQLSSVVADLEKQCPVADKGLSVSSAQGCPVAKCSQAIPSTRQCAVNHPIASPFVPDYNIPLLAPGGGDQKPDVLEKLGPLADLVGTWVSQRFSGFNVMPIPQVTAPNGFILKNFNYYEVITFSAISGKVANRGGQYEQDSYTLFYEQRVFFADGPQMDDLVHAENGSWLHQVSAQQGQNEVNTAPFIPTPPAPNPIPTQNPLTEIVKQVSVPHGNSILALGGVTRSYCAPTIPVANCLPIAAPDAFSAAYGPNIATNPSINPNAVLDSALLKLADKGVSVASTTALTVDSDNHGAIANTPFMKSHSDVSRFTTTYWIEHLSTGHLQLQYTQNITLDLPVGDKTYKFPHITANTLTKVQ
;
A
#
# COMPACT_ATOMS: atom_id res chain seq x y z
N MET A 1 -30.48 -14.85 -27.73
CA MET A 1 -29.26 -14.86 -28.56
C MET A 1 -28.08 -14.88 -27.61
N ASN A 2 -27.28 -15.94 -27.68
CA ASN A 2 -26.19 -16.24 -26.76
C ASN A 2 -25.01 -15.30 -27.02
N ALA A 3 -24.71 -14.39 -26.08
CA ALA A 3 -23.40 -13.77 -26.00
C ALA A 3 -22.57 -14.60 -25.02
N LYS A 4 -21.52 -15.27 -25.53
CA LYS A 4 -20.51 -15.93 -24.69
C LYS A 4 -19.83 -14.85 -23.82
N PRO A 5 -19.58 -15.11 -22.53
CA PRO A 5 -18.70 -14.25 -21.75
C PRO A 5 -17.25 -14.42 -22.22
N ASP A 6 -16.50 -13.35 -22.06
CA ASP A 6 -15.15 -13.05 -22.56
C ASP A 6 -14.06 -13.99 -22.00
N LEU A 7 -14.15 -15.28 -22.33
CA LEU A 7 -13.11 -16.29 -22.09
C LEU A 7 -11.82 -15.96 -22.86
N GLU A 8 -11.93 -15.23 -23.97
CA GLU A 8 -10.77 -14.85 -24.80
C GLU A 8 -9.86 -13.85 -24.09
N GLN A 9 -10.37 -12.88 -23.32
CA GLN A 9 -9.51 -11.98 -22.53
C GLN A 9 -8.82 -12.67 -21.34
N LEU A 10 -9.48 -13.64 -20.71
CA LEU A 10 -8.88 -14.46 -19.65
C LEU A 10 -7.83 -15.43 -20.20
N ASP A 11 -8.10 -16.08 -21.33
CA ASP A 11 -7.17 -16.96 -22.02
C ASP A 11 -5.96 -16.19 -22.57
N MET A 12 -6.14 -14.96 -23.04
CA MET A 12 -5.03 -14.08 -23.45
C MET A 12 -4.12 -13.70 -22.28
N SER A 13 -4.71 -13.40 -21.11
CA SER A 13 -3.94 -13.06 -19.89
C SER A 13 -3.16 -14.27 -19.37
N VAL A 14 -3.75 -15.47 -19.43
CA VAL A 14 -3.08 -16.73 -19.04
C VAL A 14 -1.99 -17.13 -20.03
N GLN A 15 -2.19 -16.91 -21.34
CA GLN A 15 -1.16 -17.16 -22.37
C GLN A 15 0.02 -16.19 -22.24
N GLN A 16 -0.23 -14.91 -21.96
CA GLN A 16 0.84 -13.92 -21.73
C GLN A 16 1.65 -14.26 -20.47
N LEU A 17 1.00 -14.69 -19.38
CA LEU A 17 1.70 -15.14 -18.17
C LEU A 17 2.50 -16.42 -18.42
N SER A 18 1.96 -17.37 -19.19
CA SER A 18 2.65 -18.61 -19.54
C SER A 18 3.87 -18.38 -20.44
N SER A 19 3.83 -17.41 -21.35
CA SER A 19 4.99 -17.07 -22.19
C SER A 19 6.10 -16.40 -21.39
N VAL A 20 5.76 -15.59 -20.38
CA VAL A 20 6.73 -14.95 -19.49
C VAL A 20 7.44 -16.00 -18.63
N VAL A 21 6.71 -16.97 -18.09
CA VAL A 21 7.30 -18.09 -17.32
C VAL A 21 8.22 -18.94 -18.20
N ALA A 22 7.80 -19.27 -19.43
CA ALA A 22 8.61 -20.06 -20.36
C ALA A 22 9.90 -19.34 -20.81
N ASP A 23 9.89 -18.01 -20.91
CA ASP A 23 11.09 -17.23 -21.24
C ASP A 23 12.03 -17.05 -20.03
N LEU A 24 11.49 -17.02 -18.80
CA LEU A 24 12.28 -17.08 -17.57
C LEU A 24 12.96 -18.44 -17.39
N GLU A 25 12.28 -19.54 -17.71
CA GLU A 25 12.85 -20.90 -17.67
C GLU A 25 13.97 -21.12 -18.70
N LYS A 26 13.92 -20.44 -19.86
CA LYS A 26 15.02 -20.45 -20.84
C LYS A 26 16.24 -19.64 -20.40
N GLN A 27 16.04 -18.61 -19.58
CA GLN A 27 17.13 -17.75 -19.08
C GLN A 27 17.82 -18.36 -17.85
N CYS A 28 17.13 -19.23 -17.12
CA CYS A 28 17.66 -19.97 -15.98
C CYS A 28 17.24 -21.45 -16.05
N PRO A 29 17.96 -22.31 -16.80
CA PRO A 29 17.62 -23.74 -16.84
C PRO A 29 17.84 -24.36 -15.46
N VAL A 30 16.76 -24.76 -14.79
CA VAL A 30 16.82 -25.57 -13.59
C VAL A 30 17.30 -26.97 -14.00
N ALA A 31 18.52 -27.32 -13.59
CA ALA A 31 19.09 -28.63 -13.87
C ALA A 31 18.39 -29.71 -13.02
N ASP A 32 17.79 -30.70 -13.68
CA ASP A 32 17.26 -31.89 -13.05
C ASP A 32 18.38 -32.85 -12.58
N LYS A 33 18.39 -33.12 -11.28
CA LYS A 33 19.00 -34.20 -10.47
C LYS A 33 20.24 -34.99 -10.97
N GLY A 34 21.28 -35.03 -10.11
CA GLY A 34 22.24 -36.15 -10.01
C GLY A 34 23.50 -35.84 -9.18
N LEU A 35 23.85 -36.69 -8.20
CA LEU A 35 24.96 -36.52 -7.24
C LEU A 35 26.35 -36.29 -7.89
N SER A 36 27.17 -35.36 -7.35
CA SER A 36 28.39 -35.66 -6.54
C SER A 36 29.30 -34.43 -6.28
N VAL A 37 29.70 -34.29 -5.02
CA VAL A 37 30.76 -33.49 -4.35
C VAL A 37 31.81 -32.70 -5.20
N SER A 38 31.89 -31.38 -4.99
CA SER A 38 33.06 -30.65 -4.40
C SER A 38 33.20 -29.18 -4.86
N SER A 39 33.32 -28.29 -3.87
CA SER A 39 34.03 -26.98 -3.83
C SER A 39 33.82 -25.87 -4.88
N ALA A 40 33.67 -24.67 -4.32
CA ALA A 40 33.96 -23.32 -4.85
C ALA A 40 32.77 -22.50 -5.38
N GLN A 41 32.45 -21.47 -4.60
CA GLN A 41 31.73 -20.26 -5.03
C GLN A 41 32.45 -19.60 -6.22
N GLY A 42 31.68 -19.09 -7.18
CA GLY A 42 32.16 -18.10 -8.14
C GLY A 42 31.29 -18.00 -9.39
N CYS A 43 30.69 -16.83 -9.63
CA CYS A 43 30.20 -16.44 -10.96
C CYS A 43 31.29 -16.63 -12.02
N PRO A 44 30.96 -17.01 -13.27
CA PRO A 44 31.95 -17.20 -14.32
C PRO A 44 32.57 -15.87 -14.74
N VAL A 45 33.85 -15.68 -14.39
CA VAL A 45 34.72 -14.66 -14.98
C VAL A 45 35.02 -15.08 -16.42
N ALA A 46 34.58 -14.29 -17.40
CA ALA A 46 34.91 -14.48 -18.81
C ALA A 46 36.42 -14.30 -19.04
N LYS A 47 37.01 -15.22 -19.82
CA LYS A 47 38.43 -15.22 -20.21
C LYS A 47 38.77 -13.97 -21.03
N CYS A 48 39.75 -13.19 -20.56
CA CYS A 48 40.28 -12.03 -21.28
C CYS A 48 41.50 -12.46 -22.10
N SER A 49 41.37 -12.60 -23.42
CA SER A 49 42.44 -13.14 -24.28
C SER A 49 43.25 -12.11 -25.06
N GLN A 50 43.04 -10.79 -24.90
CA GLN A 50 43.89 -9.77 -25.51
C GLN A 50 44.04 -8.54 -24.61
N ALA A 51 45.18 -8.44 -23.92
CA ALA A 51 45.57 -7.25 -23.19
C ALA A 51 46.54 -6.42 -24.05
N ILE A 52 46.21 -5.15 -24.31
CA ILE A 52 47.16 -4.18 -24.86
C ILE A 52 47.93 -3.56 -23.68
N PRO A 53 49.28 -3.53 -23.66
CA PRO A 53 50.04 -3.33 -22.42
C PRO A 53 50.01 -1.94 -21.77
N SER A 54 49.37 -0.93 -22.35
CA SER A 54 49.45 0.46 -21.85
C SER A 54 48.17 1.06 -21.30
N THR A 55 47.02 0.38 -21.44
CA THR A 55 45.76 0.81 -20.81
C THR A 55 45.06 -0.42 -20.27
N ARG A 56 44.91 -0.55 -18.95
CA ARG A 56 44.09 -1.62 -18.34
C ARG A 56 42.59 -1.36 -18.58
N GLN A 57 42.20 -1.06 -19.80
CA GLN A 57 40.81 -1.01 -20.21
C GLN A 57 40.56 -2.25 -21.05
N CYS A 58 39.76 -3.17 -20.52
CA CYS A 58 39.03 -4.08 -21.38
C CYS A 58 38.21 -3.20 -22.32
N ALA A 59 38.31 -3.42 -23.64
CA ALA A 59 37.44 -2.78 -24.59
C ALA A 59 36.01 -3.21 -24.25
N VAL A 60 35.30 -2.36 -23.50
CA VAL A 60 33.88 -2.51 -23.28
C VAL A 60 33.27 -2.16 -24.62
N ASN A 61 32.70 -3.16 -25.31
CA ASN A 61 31.76 -2.89 -26.38
C ASN A 61 30.78 -1.83 -25.85
N HIS A 62 30.56 -0.79 -26.65
CA HIS A 62 29.61 0.28 -26.36
C HIS A 62 28.38 -0.30 -25.66
N PRO A 63 27.94 0.28 -24.52
CA PRO A 63 26.69 -0.16 -23.92
C PRO A 63 25.59 0.12 -24.94
N ILE A 64 25.02 -0.96 -25.51
CA ILE A 64 23.62 -0.92 -25.91
C ILE A 64 22.93 -0.50 -24.63
N ALA A 65 22.29 0.67 -24.64
CA ALA A 65 21.47 1.15 -23.54
C ALA A 65 20.41 0.07 -23.30
N SER A 66 20.69 -0.84 -22.36
CA SER A 66 19.67 -1.68 -21.77
C SER A 66 18.85 -0.71 -20.93
N PRO A 67 17.59 -0.42 -21.30
CA PRO A 67 16.77 0.39 -20.46
C PRO A 67 16.47 -0.51 -19.25
N PHE A 68 17.09 -0.22 -18.11
CA PHE A 68 16.59 -0.76 -16.86
C PHE A 68 15.21 -0.13 -16.63
N VAL A 69 14.19 -0.72 -17.24
CA VAL A 69 12.80 -0.51 -16.88
C VAL A 69 12.57 -1.48 -15.70
N PRO A 70 12.29 -0.98 -14.49
CA PRO A 70 11.91 -1.86 -13.40
C PRO A 70 10.72 -2.71 -13.84
N ASP A 71 10.80 -4.03 -13.69
CA ASP A 71 9.64 -4.89 -13.93
C ASP A 71 8.57 -4.56 -12.89
N TYR A 72 7.58 -3.77 -13.29
CA TYR A 72 6.49 -3.34 -12.43
C TYR A 72 5.63 -4.52 -11.93
N ASN A 73 5.79 -5.69 -12.53
CA ASN A 73 5.12 -6.92 -12.11
C ASN A 73 5.84 -7.65 -10.98
N ILE A 74 7.04 -7.22 -10.60
CA ILE A 74 7.76 -7.77 -9.44
C ILE A 74 7.52 -6.83 -8.24
N PRO A 75 6.86 -7.31 -7.18
CA PRO A 75 6.80 -6.60 -5.91
C PRO A 75 8.21 -6.27 -5.38
N LEU A 76 8.41 -5.05 -4.85
CA LEU A 76 9.67 -4.72 -4.19
C LEU A 76 9.84 -5.49 -2.87
N LEU A 77 8.72 -5.90 -2.27
CA LEU A 77 8.66 -6.83 -1.14
C LEU A 77 8.17 -8.18 -1.64
N ALA A 78 8.92 -9.27 -1.43
CA ALA A 78 8.43 -10.60 -1.78
C ALA A 78 7.18 -10.95 -0.94
N PRO A 79 6.12 -11.50 -1.56
CA PRO A 79 5.04 -12.14 -0.81
C PRO A 79 5.64 -13.27 0.03
N GLY A 80 5.48 -13.22 1.36
CA GLY A 80 5.90 -14.32 2.24
C GLY A 80 7.39 -14.40 2.59
N GLY A 81 8.05 -13.27 2.84
CA GLY A 81 9.47 -13.20 3.25
C GLY A 81 9.79 -13.56 4.71
N GLY A 82 9.03 -14.43 5.37
CA GLY A 82 9.33 -14.83 6.75
C GLY A 82 8.95 -16.27 7.05
N ASP A 83 9.66 -16.89 8.01
CA ASP A 83 9.40 -18.25 8.51
C ASP A 83 7.89 -18.56 8.56
N GLN A 84 7.50 -19.71 8.02
CA GLN A 84 6.16 -20.29 8.16
C GLN A 84 5.90 -20.61 9.65
N LYS A 85 5.57 -19.59 10.43
CA LYS A 85 5.21 -19.67 11.85
C LYS A 85 3.70 -19.40 11.98
N PRO A 86 2.86 -20.45 11.91
CA PRO A 86 1.41 -20.29 11.88
C PRO A 86 0.85 -19.53 13.08
N ASP A 87 1.51 -19.68 14.23
CA ASP A 87 1.20 -18.98 15.48
C ASP A 87 1.42 -17.47 15.41
N VAL A 88 2.42 -17.01 14.64
CA VAL A 88 2.67 -15.58 14.42
C VAL A 88 1.68 -15.02 13.40
N LEU A 89 1.36 -15.79 12.35
CA LEU A 89 0.40 -15.39 11.33
C LEU A 89 -1.03 -15.29 11.88
N GLU A 90 -1.43 -16.18 12.80
CA GLU A 90 -2.72 -16.09 13.50
C GLU A 90 -2.87 -14.76 14.25
N LYS A 91 -1.76 -14.27 14.82
CA LYS A 91 -1.74 -13.04 15.61
C LYS A 91 -1.66 -11.75 14.78
N LEU A 92 -1.49 -11.83 13.46
CA LEU A 92 -1.80 -10.70 12.55
C LEU A 92 -3.28 -10.31 12.66
N GLY A 93 -4.14 -11.25 13.10
CA GLY A 93 -5.55 -11.02 13.36
C GLY A 93 -6.25 -10.35 12.17
N PRO A 94 -6.81 -9.14 12.34
CA PRO A 94 -7.54 -8.43 11.28
C PRO A 94 -6.68 -8.05 10.07
N LEU A 95 -5.34 -8.10 10.18
CA LEU A 95 -4.44 -7.80 9.07
C LEU A 95 -4.14 -9.02 8.20
N ALA A 96 -4.45 -10.23 8.66
CA ALA A 96 -4.00 -11.46 8.02
C ALA A 96 -4.38 -11.57 6.53
N ASP A 97 -5.60 -11.16 6.18
CA ASP A 97 -6.11 -11.25 4.81
C ASP A 97 -5.37 -10.33 3.81
N LEU A 98 -4.72 -9.26 4.29
CA LEU A 98 -3.95 -8.32 3.46
C LEU A 98 -2.67 -8.94 2.90
N VAL A 99 -2.09 -9.96 3.54
CA VAL A 99 -0.81 -10.57 3.11
C VAL A 99 -0.90 -11.01 1.65
N GLY A 100 -0.01 -10.54 0.79
CA GLY A 100 -0.01 -10.83 -0.64
C GLY A 100 0.05 -9.59 -1.51
N THR A 101 -0.12 -9.80 -2.81
CA THR A 101 -0.08 -8.72 -3.82
C THR A 101 -1.48 -8.41 -4.33
N TRP A 102 -1.80 -7.12 -4.42
CA TRP A 102 -3.08 -6.61 -4.86
C TRP A 102 -2.88 -5.66 -6.02
N VAL A 103 -3.76 -5.76 -7.02
CA VAL A 103 -3.74 -4.91 -8.20
C VAL A 103 -5.12 -4.34 -8.46
N SER A 104 -5.16 -3.10 -8.93
CA SER A 104 -6.39 -2.48 -9.40
C SER A 104 -6.58 -2.66 -10.90
N GLN A 105 -7.82 -2.49 -11.35
CA GLN A 105 -8.08 -2.29 -12.77
C GLN A 105 -7.62 -0.90 -13.19
N ARG A 106 -7.32 -0.73 -14.48
CA ARG A 106 -6.72 0.50 -15.03
C ARG A 106 -7.43 1.80 -14.62
N PHE A 107 -8.75 1.77 -14.47
CA PHE A 107 -9.60 2.94 -14.20
C PHE A 107 -10.42 2.80 -12.91
N SER A 108 -10.00 1.96 -11.95
CA SER A 108 -10.75 1.82 -10.69
C SER A 108 -10.37 2.84 -9.64
N GLY A 109 -9.18 3.43 -9.73
CA GLY A 109 -8.70 4.44 -8.79
C GLY A 109 -9.03 5.85 -9.26
N PHE A 110 -9.39 6.74 -8.32
CA PHE A 110 -9.53 8.17 -8.60
C PHE A 110 -8.79 9.01 -7.57
N ASN A 111 -8.04 9.99 -8.07
CA ASN A 111 -7.24 10.89 -7.28
C ASN A 111 -7.75 12.33 -7.43
N VAL A 112 -7.92 13.04 -6.31
CA VAL A 112 -8.19 14.48 -6.28
C VAL A 112 -7.01 15.22 -5.68
N MET A 113 -6.26 15.97 -6.49
CA MET A 113 -4.98 16.56 -6.09
C MET A 113 -4.94 18.08 -6.30
N PRO A 114 -5.16 18.86 -5.24
CA PRO A 114 -4.83 20.28 -5.25
C PRO A 114 -3.31 20.47 -5.16
N ILE A 115 -2.75 21.25 -6.07
CA ILE A 115 -1.30 21.53 -6.14
C ILE A 115 -1.11 23.04 -5.96
N PRO A 116 -0.31 23.50 -5.00
CA PRO A 116 -0.03 24.92 -4.85
C PRO A 116 0.71 25.44 -6.08
N GLN A 117 0.20 26.53 -6.65
CA GLN A 117 0.76 27.17 -7.82
C GLN A 117 0.50 28.67 -7.75
N VAL A 118 1.52 29.43 -7.35
CA VAL A 118 1.42 30.89 -7.10
C VAL A 118 0.90 31.66 -8.32
N THR A 119 1.18 31.17 -9.54
CA THR A 119 0.74 31.81 -10.78
C THR A 119 -0.70 31.47 -11.18
N ALA A 120 -1.35 30.53 -10.50
CA ALA A 120 -2.76 30.21 -10.75
C ALA A 120 -3.68 31.27 -10.12
N PRO A 121 -4.85 31.56 -10.71
CA PRO A 121 -5.77 32.61 -10.22
C PRO A 121 -6.15 32.51 -8.74
N ASN A 122 -6.22 31.28 -8.22
CA ASN A 122 -6.56 31.00 -6.83
C ASN A 122 -5.37 30.44 -6.02
N GLY A 123 -4.13 30.58 -6.52
CA GLY A 123 -2.92 30.07 -5.87
C GLY A 123 -2.76 28.54 -5.88
N PHE A 124 -3.64 27.81 -6.56
CA PHE A 124 -3.52 26.37 -6.77
C PHE A 124 -4.11 25.94 -8.12
N ILE A 125 -3.70 24.77 -8.61
CA ILE A 125 -4.35 24.04 -9.69
C ILE A 125 -4.88 22.70 -9.18
N LEU A 126 -5.81 22.11 -9.93
CA LEU A 126 -6.37 20.80 -9.63
C LEU A 126 -5.89 19.78 -10.67
N LYS A 127 -5.23 18.71 -10.23
CA LYS A 127 -4.76 17.61 -11.10
C LYS A 127 -5.47 16.31 -10.74
N ASN A 128 -6.72 16.20 -11.18
CA ASN A 128 -7.53 15.01 -10.94
C ASN A 128 -7.38 14.01 -12.09
N PHE A 129 -7.29 12.72 -11.77
CA PHE A 129 -7.12 11.68 -12.77
C PHE A 129 -7.54 10.32 -12.23
N ASN A 130 -7.92 9.43 -13.15
CA ASN A 130 -7.99 8.01 -12.87
C ASN A 130 -6.59 7.42 -12.78
N TYR A 131 -6.42 6.44 -11.92
CA TYR A 131 -5.16 5.73 -11.76
C TYR A 131 -5.39 4.23 -11.56
N TYR A 132 -4.30 3.49 -11.72
CA TYR A 132 -4.19 2.13 -11.23
C TYR A 132 -2.91 1.98 -10.42
N GLU A 133 -2.83 0.91 -9.68
CA GLU A 133 -1.78 0.69 -8.70
C GLU A 133 -1.57 -0.78 -8.40
N VAL A 134 -0.40 -1.03 -7.83
CA VAL A 134 -0.01 -2.30 -7.23
C VAL A 134 0.37 -2.02 -5.77
N ILE A 135 -0.11 -2.85 -4.86
CA ILE A 135 0.29 -2.80 -3.44
C ILE A 135 0.58 -4.22 -2.94
N THR A 136 1.69 -4.38 -2.21
CA THR A 136 2.09 -5.67 -1.66
C THR A 136 2.24 -5.57 -0.15
N PHE A 137 1.74 -6.58 0.58
CA PHE A 137 1.89 -6.71 2.02
C PHE A 137 2.69 -7.96 2.37
N SER A 138 3.74 -7.78 3.17
CA SER A 138 4.62 -8.85 3.62
C SER A 138 4.65 -8.89 5.14
N ALA A 139 4.21 -10.00 5.72
CA ALA A 139 4.29 -10.21 7.16
C ALA A 139 5.74 -10.36 7.62
N ILE A 140 6.06 -9.81 8.80
CA ILE A 140 7.27 -10.19 9.51
C ILE A 140 7.00 -11.46 10.31
N SER A 141 7.88 -12.46 10.23
CA SER A 141 7.73 -13.71 10.99
C SER A 141 8.31 -13.59 12.39
N GLY A 142 7.83 -12.57 13.10
CA GLY A 142 8.23 -12.28 14.46
C GLY A 142 7.24 -11.38 15.19
N LYS A 143 7.24 -11.53 16.50
CA LYS A 143 6.61 -10.63 17.45
C LYS A 143 7.60 -9.54 17.80
N VAL A 144 7.22 -8.28 17.64
CA VAL A 144 8.02 -7.13 18.09
C VAL A 144 7.45 -6.64 19.41
N ALA A 145 8.12 -6.97 20.52
CA ALA A 145 7.65 -6.65 21.86
C ALA A 145 8.11 -5.24 22.30
N ASN A 146 7.14 -4.36 22.56
CA ASN A 146 7.36 -3.08 23.24
C ASN A 146 7.31 -3.32 24.75
N ARG A 147 8.44 -3.08 25.43
CA ARG A 147 8.61 -3.36 26.87
C ARG A 147 8.81 -2.08 27.66
N GLY A 148 8.36 -2.11 28.91
CA GLY A 148 8.37 -0.96 29.81
C GLY A 148 7.07 -0.90 30.59
N GLY A 149 7.14 -1.20 31.90
CA GLY A 149 5.96 -1.32 32.75
C GLY A 149 5.76 -2.75 33.29
N GLN A 150 4.53 -3.05 33.67
CA GLN A 150 4.15 -4.35 34.26
C GLN A 150 3.78 -5.41 33.20
N TYR A 151 3.43 -5.00 31.98
CA TYR A 151 3.09 -5.87 30.86
C TYR A 151 3.77 -5.34 29.58
N GLU A 152 3.78 -6.14 28.52
CA GLU A 152 4.32 -5.73 27.22
C GLU A 152 3.20 -5.56 26.19
N GLN A 153 3.50 -4.80 25.14
CA GLN A 153 2.63 -4.68 23.97
C GLN A 153 3.34 -5.27 22.76
N ASP A 154 2.80 -6.36 22.26
CA ASP A 154 3.30 -7.04 21.07
C ASP A 154 2.76 -6.36 19.81
N SER A 155 3.64 -6.13 18.84
CA SER A 155 3.28 -5.67 17.50
C SER A 155 3.48 -6.81 16.51
N TYR A 156 2.39 -7.22 15.85
CA TYR A 156 2.38 -8.14 14.71
C TYR A 156 2.25 -7.32 13.44
N THR A 157 3.25 -7.40 12.56
CA THR A 157 3.48 -6.36 11.56
C THR A 157 3.41 -6.90 10.13
N LEU A 158 2.76 -6.14 9.26
CA LEU A 158 2.92 -6.20 7.81
C LEU A 158 3.76 -5.02 7.36
N PHE A 159 4.81 -5.23 6.59
CA PHE A 159 5.36 -4.18 5.74
C PHE A 159 4.57 -4.09 4.45
N TYR A 160 4.45 -2.90 3.88
CA TYR A 160 3.83 -2.72 2.58
C TYR A 160 4.58 -1.73 1.70
N GLU A 161 4.37 -1.87 0.40
CA GLU A 161 4.84 -0.98 -0.65
C GLU A 161 3.73 -0.80 -1.67
N GLN A 162 3.51 0.44 -2.09
CA GLN A 162 2.48 0.86 -3.04
C GLN A 162 3.12 1.68 -4.16
N ARG A 163 2.74 1.38 -5.41
CA ARG A 163 3.08 2.14 -6.62
C ARG A 163 1.83 2.48 -7.40
N VAL A 164 1.67 3.76 -7.72
CA VAL A 164 0.52 4.33 -8.41
C VAL A 164 0.94 4.88 -9.77
N PHE A 165 0.15 4.61 -10.79
CA PHE A 165 0.43 4.95 -12.19
C PHE A 165 -0.74 5.70 -12.82
N PHE A 166 -0.44 6.63 -13.72
CA PHE A 166 -1.49 7.29 -14.50
C PHE A 166 -2.20 6.27 -15.40
N ALA A 167 -3.54 6.28 -15.37
CA ALA A 167 -4.35 5.36 -16.19
C ALA A 167 -4.36 5.72 -17.69
N ASP A 168 -4.20 7.01 -18.01
CA ASP A 168 -4.39 7.57 -19.35
C ASP A 168 -3.67 8.94 -19.47
N GLY A 169 -3.69 9.50 -20.67
CA GLY A 169 -3.12 10.80 -21.00
C GLY A 169 -1.64 10.74 -21.41
N PRO A 170 -0.99 11.89 -21.58
CA PRO A 170 0.40 11.95 -22.06
C PRO A 170 1.43 11.27 -21.14
N GLN A 171 1.08 11.07 -19.87
CA GLN A 171 1.90 10.43 -18.84
C GLN A 171 1.42 9.00 -18.52
N MET A 172 0.59 8.42 -19.39
CA MET A 172 0.03 7.08 -19.20
C MET A 172 1.13 6.07 -18.86
N ASP A 173 0.87 5.23 -17.85
CA ASP A 173 1.79 4.24 -17.29
C ASP A 173 3.04 4.82 -16.57
N ASP A 174 3.21 6.16 -16.51
CA ASP A 174 4.25 6.76 -15.67
C ASP A 174 3.90 6.63 -14.18
N LEU A 175 4.92 6.40 -13.35
CA LEU A 175 4.80 6.43 -11.89
C LEU A 175 4.43 7.85 -11.44
N VAL A 176 3.28 8.00 -10.78
CA VAL A 176 2.81 9.28 -10.22
C VAL A 176 3.05 9.38 -8.72
N HIS A 177 2.97 8.25 -8.02
CA HIS A 177 3.13 8.20 -6.58
C HIS A 177 3.65 6.85 -6.14
N ALA A 178 4.40 6.84 -5.04
CA ALA A 178 4.81 5.64 -4.34
C ALA A 178 4.82 5.91 -2.84
N GLU A 179 4.45 4.93 -2.04
CA GLU A 179 4.59 4.98 -0.58
C GLU A 179 4.96 3.60 -0.04
N ASN A 180 5.53 3.58 1.16
CA ASN A 180 5.75 2.34 1.89
C ASN A 180 5.54 2.55 3.38
N GLY A 181 5.59 1.46 4.14
CA GLY A 181 5.55 1.53 5.59
C GLY A 181 5.08 0.22 6.20
N SER A 182 4.27 0.32 7.24
CA SER A 182 3.80 -0.85 7.98
C SER A 182 2.36 -0.70 8.49
N TRP A 183 1.71 -1.85 8.64
CA TRP A 183 0.50 -2.04 9.44
C TRP A 183 0.85 -2.90 10.64
N LEU A 184 0.43 -2.49 11.84
CA LEU A 184 0.67 -3.23 13.08
C LEU A 184 -0.67 -3.57 13.72
N HIS A 185 -0.80 -4.82 14.15
CA HIS A 185 -1.81 -5.26 15.10
C HIS A 185 -1.16 -5.34 16.48
N GLN A 186 -1.58 -4.48 17.39
CA GLN A 186 -1.06 -4.39 18.75
C GLN A 186 -1.86 -5.30 19.68
N VAL A 187 -1.17 -6.07 20.53
CA VAL A 187 -1.79 -6.96 21.50
C VAL A 187 -1.06 -6.84 22.83
N SER A 188 -1.79 -6.64 23.92
CA SER A 188 -1.20 -6.66 25.26
C SER A 188 -0.88 -8.09 25.68
N ALA A 189 0.33 -8.32 26.21
CA ALA A 189 0.84 -9.61 26.61
C ALA A 189 1.64 -9.53 27.92
N GLN A 190 1.90 -10.67 28.55
CA GLN A 190 2.77 -10.72 29.71
C GLN A 190 4.21 -10.39 29.31
N GLN A 191 4.87 -9.54 30.11
CA GLN A 191 6.27 -9.22 29.88
C GLN A 191 7.18 -10.39 30.26
N GLY A 192 8.21 -10.65 29.44
CA GLY A 192 9.25 -11.64 29.76
C GLY A 192 8.89 -13.10 29.42
N GLN A 193 8.04 -13.32 28.41
CA GLN A 193 7.50 -14.63 28.02
C GLN A 193 8.47 -15.61 27.32
N ASN A 194 9.77 -15.52 27.58
CA ASN A 194 10.77 -16.24 26.79
C ASN A 194 11.87 -16.79 27.69
N GLU A 195 12.43 -17.95 27.31
CA GLU A 195 13.55 -18.62 28.00
C GLU A 195 14.79 -17.72 28.15
N VAL A 196 14.91 -16.68 27.33
CA VAL A 196 15.98 -15.67 27.44
C VAL A 196 15.83 -14.76 28.68
N ASN A 197 14.65 -14.69 29.31
CA ASN A 197 14.44 -13.97 30.56
C ASN A 197 14.89 -14.84 31.73
N THR A 198 16.16 -14.70 32.11
CA THR A 198 16.78 -15.43 33.22
C THR A 198 17.02 -14.49 34.41
N ALA A 199 17.09 -15.05 35.62
CA ALA A 199 17.38 -14.25 36.82
C ALA A 199 18.75 -13.54 36.70
N PRO A 200 18.89 -12.28 37.17
CA PRO A 200 17.91 -11.46 37.88
C PRO A 200 16.97 -10.64 36.98
N PHE A 201 16.98 -10.84 35.66
CA PHE A 201 16.27 -10.03 34.68
C PHE A 201 14.83 -10.48 34.40
N ILE A 202 14.24 -11.23 35.34
CA ILE A 202 12.83 -11.60 35.29
C ILE A 202 12.02 -10.39 35.81
N PRO A 203 11.05 -9.87 35.03
CA PRO A 203 10.25 -8.72 35.46
C PRO A 203 9.65 -8.91 36.86
N THR A 204 9.94 -7.95 37.75
CA THR A 204 9.42 -7.92 39.13
C THR A 204 8.90 -6.50 39.43
N PRO A 205 7.63 -6.33 39.86
CA PRO A 205 6.61 -7.36 40.02
C PRO A 205 6.29 -8.11 38.72
N PRO A 206 5.79 -9.36 38.79
CA PRO A 206 5.33 -10.08 37.61
C PRO A 206 4.16 -9.36 36.95
N ALA A 207 3.87 -9.70 35.70
CA ALA A 207 2.78 -9.06 34.98
C ALA A 207 1.41 -9.27 35.66
N PRO A 208 0.47 -8.31 35.52
CA PRO A 208 -0.84 -8.43 36.12
C PRO A 208 -1.58 -9.67 35.61
N ASN A 209 -2.41 -10.27 36.46
CA ASN A 209 -3.30 -11.36 36.07
C ASN A 209 -4.73 -11.02 36.51
N PRO A 210 -5.68 -10.76 35.58
CA PRO A 210 -5.52 -10.84 34.13
C PRO A 210 -4.64 -9.72 33.55
N ILE A 211 -4.06 -9.98 32.37
CA ILE A 211 -3.36 -8.95 31.58
C ILE A 211 -4.39 -7.92 31.10
N PRO A 212 -4.10 -6.61 31.19
CA PRO A 212 -4.98 -5.58 30.65
C PRO A 212 -5.28 -5.82 29.17
N THR A 213 -6.55 -5.64 28.77
CA THR A 213 -6.95 -5.75 27.37
C THR A 213 -6.38 -4.60 26.56
N GLN A 214 -5.90 -4.88 25.35
CA GLN A 214 -5.51 -3.84 24.39
C GLN A 214 -6.71 -2.92 24.10
N ASN A 215 -6.47 -1.61 24.03
CA ASN A 215 -7.51 -0.65 23.66
C ASN A 215 -7.90 -0.84 22.18
N PRO A 216 -9.16 -1.22 21.86
CA PRO A 216 -9.59 -1.47 20.48
C PRO A 216 -9.60 -0.20 19.61
N LEU A 217 -9.59 0.99 20.21
CA LEU A 217 -9.51 2.26 19.47
C LEU A 217 -8.08 2.60 19.02
N THR A 218 -7.08 1.85 19.45
CA THR A 218 -5.66 2.06 19.09
C THR A 218 -4.94 0.73 18.88
N GLU A 219 -5.66 -0.35 18.54
CA GLU A 219 -5.06 -1.68 18.31
C GLU A 219 -4.48 -1.83 16.91
N ILE A 220 -4.90 -0.99 15.96
CA ILE A 220 -4.36 -0.94 14.61
C ILE A 220 -3.53 0.32 14.45
N VAL A 221 -2.33 0.17 13.89
CA VAL A 221 -1.43 1.27 13.57
C VAL A 221 -1.03 1.20 12.11
N LYS A 222 -1.13 2.31 11.38
CA LYS A 222 -0.50 2.50 10.07
C LYS A 222 0.68 3.46 10.24
N GLN A 223 1.86 3.03 9.78
CA GLN A 223 3.02 3.88 9.61
C GLN A 223 3.23 4.08 8.10
N VAL A 224 3.44 5.33 7.67
CA VAL A 224 3.61 5.68 6.26
C VAL A 224 4.87 6.49 6.10
N SER A 225 5.63 6.18 5.05
CA SER A 225 6.73 6.98 4.55
C SER A 225 6.43 7.33 3.10
N VAL A 226 6.30 8.64 2.85
CA VAL A 226 5.96 9.18 1.54
C VAL A 226 7.18 9.95 1.01
N PRO A 227 7.70 9.64 -0.18
CA PRO A 227 8.87 10.29 -0.78
C PRO A 227 8.64 11.75 -1.16
N HIS A 228 7.43 12.28 -0.94
CA HIS A 228 7.15 13.72 -0.90
C HIS A 228 7.73 14.43 0.34
N GLY A 229 8.28 13.66 1.31
CA GLY A 229 8.92 14.19 2.50
C GLY A 229 8.01 14.20 3.72
N ASN A 230 7.15 13.19 3.85
CA ASN A 230 6.24 13.03 4.99
C ASN A 230 6.46 11.66 5.66
N SER A 231 6.37 11.63 6.98
CA SER A 231 6.26 10.40 7.77
C SER A 231 5.04 10.50 8.67
N ILE A 232 4.21 9.46 8.68
CA ILE A 232 2.89 9.47 9.29
C ILE A 232 2.78 8.28 10.24
N LEU A 233 2.23 8.54 11.42
CA LEU A 233 1.75 7.56 12.38
C LEU A 233 0.26 7.82 12.57
N ALA A 234 -0.57 6.81 12.29
CA ALA A 234 -2.02 6.88 12.48
C ALA A 234 -2.49 5.63 13.21
N LEU A 235 -3.37 5.80 14.20
CA LEU A 235 -3.90 4.70 15.00
C LEU A 235 -5.41 4.64 14.91
N GLY A 236 -5.94 3.45 15.17
CA GLY A 236 -7.36 3.21 15.18
C GLY A 236 -7.69 1.77 15.46
N GLY A 237 -8.74 1.28 14.84
CA GLY A 237 -9.34 0.00 15.20
C GLY A 237 -10.01 -0.70 14.04
N VAL A 238 -10.71 -1.77 14.40
CA VAL A 238 -11.35 -2.70 13.46
C VAL A 238 -12.87 -2.71 13.66
N THR A 239 -13.59 -2.77 12.55
CA THR A 239 -15.01 -3.17 12.56
C THR A 239 -15.23 -4.33 11.60
N ARG A 240 -16.21 -5.18 11.88
CA ARG A 240 -16.56 -6.34 11.05
C ARG A 240 -18.06 -6.36 10.76
N SER A 241 -18.42 -6.71 9.54
CA SER A 241 -19.81 -6.88 9.11
C SER A 241 -19.95 -8.08 8.17
N TYR A 242 -21.17 -8.62 8.07
CA TYR A 242 -21.54 -9.71 7.16
C TYR A 242 -22.32 -9.18 5.95
N CYS A 243 -21.80 -8.11 5.37
CA CYS A 243 -22.38 -7.45 4.20
C CYS A 243 -21.32 -6.57 3.52
N ALA A 244 -21.69 -6.00 2.37
CA ALA A 244 -20.93 -4.94 1.73
C ALA A 244 -20.74 -3.74 2.68
N PRO A 245 -19.62 -3.01 2.59
CA PRO A 245 -19.41 -1.81 3.37
C PRO A 245 -20.37 -0.70 2.96
N THR A 246 -20.70 0.18 3.90
CA THR A 246 -21.28 1.48 3.57
C THR A 246 -20.15 2.46 3.34
N ILE A 247 -19.95 2.87 2.09
CA ILE A 247 -18.90 3.82 1.74
C ILE A 247 -19.36 5.25 2.11
N PRO A 248 -18.58 5.99 2.91
CA PRO A 248 -18.93 7.36 3.25
C PRO A 248 -18.74 8.28 2.03
N VAL A 249 -19.65 9.24 1.86
CA VAL A 249 -19.49 10.33 0.89
C VAL A 249 -18.32 11.21 1.32
N ALA A 250 -17.25 11.21 0.54
CA ALA A 250 -16.11 12.09 0.73
C ALA A 250 -16.41 13.52 0.22
N ASN A 251 -15.57 14.47 0.65
CA ASN A 251 -15.64 15.84 0.18
C ASN A 251 -14.23 16.42 0.04
N CYS A 252 -13.83 16.70 -1.19
CA CYS A 252 -12.54 17.31 -1.53
C CYS A 252 -12.58 18.84 -1.61
N LEU A 253 -13.71 19.49 -1.31
CA LEU A 253 -13.78 20.94 -1.33
C LEU A 253 -12.87 21.54 -0.24
N PRO A 254 -12.20 22.67 -0.54
CA PRO A 254 -11.37 23.35 0.45
C PRO A 254 -12.19 23.81 1.66
N ILE A 255 -11.63 23.66 2.86
CA ILE A 255 -12.34 23.90 4.13
C ILE A 255 -12.25 25.38 4.49
N ALA A 256 -13.40 26.00 4.75
CA ALA A 256 -13.50 27.42 5.14
C ALA A 256 -12.77 28.38 4.17
N ALA A 257 -12.77 28.05 2.88
CA ALA A 257 -12.13 28.82 1.82
C ALA A 257 -13.15 29.65 1.01
N PRO A 258 -12.71 30.63 0.21
CA PRO A 258 -13.61 31.39 -0.68
C PRO A 258 -14.31 30.49 -1.70
N ASP A 259 -15.58 30.77 -2.00
CA ASP A 259 -16.40 29.99 -2.95
C ASP A 259 -15.77 29.83 -4.33
N ALA A 260 -14.95 30.80 -4.75
CA ALA A 260 -14.21 30.76 -6.00
C ALA A 260 -13.25 29.55 -6.12
N PHE A 261 -12.81 28.97 -4.99
CA PHE A 261 -11.94 27.80 -5.01
C PHE A 261 -12.70 26.53 -5.44
N SER A 262 -13.98 26.43 -5.06
CA SER A 262 -14.83 25.28 -5.37
C SER A 262 -15.10 25.14 -6.87
N ALA A 263 -15.05 26.24 -7.63
CA ALA A 263 -15.28 26.23 -9.07
C ALA A 263 -14.33 25.28 -9.83
N ALA A 264 -13.10 25.11 -9.34
CA ALA A 264 -12.10 24.22 -9.95
C ALA A 264 -12.49 22.73 -9.89
N TYR A 265 -13.35 22.34 -8.95
CA TYR A 265 -13.75 20.94 -8.70
C TYR A 265 -15.01 20.53 -9.50
N GLY A 266 -15.66 21.48 -10.18
CA GLY A 266 -16.91 21.25 -10.90
C GLY A 266 -18.13 21.19 -9.98
N PRO A 267 -19.24 20.57 -10.44
CA PRO A 267 -20.49 20.53 -9.69
C PRO A 267 -20.36 19.84 -8.33
N ASN A 268 -20.83 20.49 -7.26
CA ASN A 268 -20.85 19.93 -5.90
C ASN A 268 -21.99 18.90 -5.73
N ILE A 269 -21.78 17.70 -6.25
CA ILE A 269 -22.72 16.58 -6.18
C ILE A 269 -21.96 15.30 -5.80
N ALA A 270 -22.63 14.39 -5.09
CA ALA A 270 -22.01 13.16 -4.56
C ALA A 270 -21.47 12.21 -5.63
N THR A 271 -21.95 12.31 -6.88
CA THR A 271 -21.49 11.47 -8.00
C THR A 271 -20.30 12.07 -8.76
N ASN A 272 -19.90 13.31 -8.47
CA ASN A 272 -18.73 13.91 -9.10
C ASN A 272 -17.46 13.42 -8.39
N PRO A 273 -16.60 12.61 -9.03
CA PRO A 273 -15.41 12.06 -8.37
C PRO A 273 -14.36 13.12 -8.01
N SER A 274 -14.43 14.32 -8.61
CA SER A 274 -13.61 15.45 -8.18
C SER A 274 -14.03 16.01 -6.83
N ILE A 275 -15.28 15.78 -6.40
CA ILE A 275 -15.80 16.18 -5.08
C ILE A 275 -15.78 15.01 -4.12
N ASN A 276 -16.28 13.86 -4.59
CA ASN A 276 -16.39 12.62 -3.83
C ASN A 276 -15.66 11.50 -4.58
N PRO A 277 -14.33 11.35 -4.43
CA PRO A 277 -13.61 10.26 -5.07
C PRO A 277 -14.08 8.88 -4.62
N ASN A 278 -14.69 8.76 -3.43
CA ASN A 278 -15.27 7.50 -2.97
C ASN A 278 -16.42 6.99 -3.85
N ALA A 279 -16.99 7.83 -4.72
CA ALA A 279 -18.01 7.41 -5.69
C ALA A 279 -17.52 6.26 -6.62
N VAL A 280 -16.20 6.13 -6.84
CA VAL A 280 -15.66 5.00 -7.61
C VAL A 280 -15.74 3.67 -6.86
N LEU A 281 -15.74 3.69 -5.52
CA LEU A 281 -15.90 2.50 -4.69
C LEU A 281 -17.34 1.98 -4.75
N ASP A 282 -18.32 2.88 -4.61
CA ASP A 282 -19.74 2.54 -4.79
C ASP A 282 -20.00 1.98 -6.19
N SER A 283 -19.40 2.61 -7.21
CA SER A 283 -19.50 2.14 -8.59
C SER A 283 -18.92 0.74 -8.78
N ALA A 284 -17.86 0.39 -8.06
CA ALA A 284 -17.28 -0.96 -8.11
C ALA A 284 -18.19 -1.99 -7.45
N LEU A 285 -18.81 -1.67 -6.30
CA LEU A 285 -19.78 -2.53 -5.63
C LEU A 285 -21.02 -2.79 -6.50
N LEU A 286 -21.55 -1.75 -7.16
CA LEU A 286 -22.67 -1.87 -8.10
C LEU A 286 -22.30 -2.80 -9.27
N LYS A 287 -21.12 -2.64 -9.86
CA LYS A 287 -20.63 -3.50 -10.96
C LYS A 287 -20.46 -4.96 -10.53
N LEU A 288 -20.12 -5.24 -9.27
CA LEU A 288 -20.10 -6.61 -8.73
C LEU A 288 -21.52 -7.17 -8.62
N ALA A 289 -22.45 -6.39 -8.08
CA ALA A 289 -23.84 -6.79 -7.92
C ALA A 289 -24.50 -7.09 -9.28
N ASP A 290 -24.23 -6.29 -10.31
CA ASP A 290 -24.69 -6.51 -11.68
C ASP A 290 -24.22 -7.85 -12.28
N LYS A 291 -23.09 -8.37 -11.78
CA LYS A 291 -22.54 -9.69 -12.15
C LYS A 291 -23.04 -10.83 -11.26
N GLY A 292 -23.96 -10.55 -10.33
CA GLY A 292 -24.44 -11.52 -9.34
C GLY A 292 -23.40 -11.88 -8.27
N VAL A 293 -22.36 -11.06 -8.10
CA VAL A 293 -21.34 -11.23 -7.05
C VAL A 293 -21.69 -10.32 -5.88
N SER A 294 -21.76 -10.89 -4.67
CA SER A 294 -22.07 -10.17 -3.44
C SER A 294 -20.89 -10.18 -2.48
N VAL A 295 -20.77 -9.16 -1.64
CA VAL A 295 -19.82 -9.13 -0.52
C VAL A 295 -20.42 -9.91 0.65
N ALA A 296 -19.80 -11.02 1.02
CA ALA A 296 -20.23 -11.90 2.10
C ALA A 296 -19.85 -11.35 3.48
N SER A 297 -18.67 -10.76 3.60
CA SER A 297 -18.20 -10.11 4.82
C SER A 297 -17.19 -9.02 4.52
N THR A 298 -17.09 -8.06 5.45
CA THR A 298 -16.13 -6.96 5.40
C THR A 298 -15.42 -6.84 6.73
N THR A 299 -14.08 -6.73 6.70
CA THR A 299 -13.26 -6.24 7.81
C THR A 299 -12.77 -4.84 7.46
N ALA A 300 -13.18 -3.83 8.22
CA ALA A 300 -12.74 -2.46 8.00
C ALA A 300 -11.66 -2.06 9.02
N LEU A 301 -10.52 -1.62 8.53
CA LEU A 301 -9.42 -1.03 9.31
C LEU A 301 -9.52 0.48 9.15
N THR A 302 -9.72 1.23 10.23
CA THR A 302 -9.79 2.71 10.17
C THR A 302 -8.76 3.29 11.10
N VAL A 303 -7.94 4.22 10.60
CA VAL A 303 -6.91 4.91 11.39
C VAL A 303 -6.91 6.41 11.12
N ASP A 304 -6.51 7.18 12.13
CA ASP A 304 -6.45 8.64 12.10
C ASP A 304 -5.16 9.11 12.78
N SER A 305 -4.47 10.09 12.19
CA SER A 305 -3.32 10.73 12.82
C SER A 305 -3.70 11.55 14.06
N ASP A 306 -4.93 12.04 14.15
CA ASP A 306 -5.42 12.78 15.32
C ASP A 306 -5.73 11.84 16.51
N ASN A 307 -5.82 10.53 16.26
CA ASN A 307 -6.03 9.51 17.28
C ASN A 307 -4.67 9.03 17.84
N HIS A 308 -4.03 9.84 18.68
CA HIS A 308 -2.72 9.55 19.28
C HIS A 308 -1.57 9.32 18.27
N GLY A 309 -1.76 9.76 17.01
CA GLY A 309 -0.76 9.69 15.96
C GLY A 309 0.12 10.93 15.86
N ALA A 310 0.87 11.02 14.77
CA ALA A 310 1.72 12.16 14.47
C ALA A 310 2.07 12.23 12.97
N ILE A 311 2.36 13.44 12.49
CA ILE A 311 2.87 13.66 11.13
C ILE A 311 4.15 14.51 11.21
N ALA A 312 5.24 13.99 10.65
CA ALA A 312 6.47 14.71 10.43
C ALA A 312 6.56 15.13 8.96
N ASN A 313 6.91 16.39 8.72
CA ASN A 313 7.03 16.97 7.39
C ASN A 313 8.44 17.55 7.22
N THR A 314 9.04 17.41 6.04
CA THR A 314 10.28 18.13 5.69
C THR A 314 10.05 19.65 5.71
N PRO A 315 11.12 20.45 5.86
CA PRO A 315 10.99 21.92 5.89
C PRO A 315 10.27 22.51 4.68
N PHE A 316 10.53 21.97 3.47
CA PHE A 316 9.85 22.42 2.26
C PHE A 316 8.34 22.17 2.33
N MET A 317 7.94 20.95 2.74
CA MET A 317 6.53 20.63 2.93
C MET A 317 5.88 21.53 3.98
N LYS A 318 6.55 21.75 5.13
CA LYS A 318 6.05 22.69 6.16
C LYS A 318 5.77 24.10 5.64
N SER A 319 6.54 24.59 4.67
CA SER A 319 6.38 25.95 4.15
C SER A 319 5.37 26.06 3.00
N HIS A 320 5.12 24.98 2.25
CA HIS A 320 4.40 25.08 0.97
C HIS A 320 3.19 24.16 0.84
N SER A 321 3.17 23.03 1.56
CA SER A 321 2.13 22.01 1.46
C SER A 321 2.05 21.18 2.75
N ASP A 322 1.90 21.82 3.91
CA ASP A 322 2.03 21.10 5.18
C ASP A 322 0.92 20.04 5.30
N VAL A 323 1.29 18.79 5.58
CA VAL A 323 0.32 17.74 5.85
C VAL A 323 -0.04 17.82 7.33
N SER A 324 -1.26 18.28 7.61
CA SER A 324 -1.73 18.51 8.98
C SER A 324 -2.57 17.37 9.54
N ARG A 325 -3.14 16.53 8.69
CA ARG A 325 -3.92 15.35 9.10
C ARG A 325 -3.87 14.25 8.05
N PHE A 326 -3.95 13.01 8.51
CA PHE A 326 -4.06 11.80 7.70
C PHE A 326 -5.18 10.92 8.25
N THR A 327 -6.02 10.40 7.36
CA THR A 327 -7.01 9.38 7.68
C THR A 327 -7.05 8.34 6.57
N THR A 328 -7.27 7.08 6.92
CA THR A 328 -7.56 6.06 5.90
C THR A 328 -8.47 4.98 6.46
N THR A 329 -9.31 4.45 5.58
CA THR A 329 -10.09 3.25 5.84
C THR A 329 -9.83 2.23 4.75
N TYR A 330 -9.47 1.00 5.16
CA TYR A 330 -9.36 -0.17 4.29
C TYR A 330 -10.55 -1.09 4.57
N TRP A 331 -11.27 -1.48 3.53
CA TRP A 331 -12.32 -2.49 3.58
C TRP A 331 -11.80 -3.75 2.89
N ILE A 332 -11.53 -4.79 3.68
CA ILE A 332 -11.13 -6.10 3.21
C ILE A 332 -12.41 -6.93 3.07
N GLU A 333 -12.75 -7.28 1.85
CA GLU A 333 -14.05 -7.82 1.47
C GLU A 333 -13.90 -9.25 0.95
N HIS A 334 -14.64 -10.18 1.55
CA HIS A 334 -14.78 -11.54 1.06
C HIS A 334 -15.96 -11.59 0.11
N LEU A 335 -15.71 -11.90 -1.16
CA LEU A 335 -16.74 -12.01 -2.18
C LEU A 335 -17.41 -13.40 -2.15
N SER A 336 -18.64 -13.50 -2.63
CA SER A 336 -19.38 -14.76 -2.75
C SER A 336 -18.69 -15.78 -3.67
N THR A 337 -17.75 -15.33 -4.50
CA THR A 337 -16.92 -16.19 -5.35
C THR A 337 -15.75 -16.85 -4.62
N GLY A 338 -15.51 -16.48 -3.34
CA GLY A 338 -14.33 -16.90 -2.57
C GLY A 338 -13.08 -16.07 -2.84
N HIS A 339 -13.17 -15.03 -3.70
CA HIS A 339 -12.07 -14.09 -3.92
C HIS A 339 -12.09 -12.95 -2.89
N LEU A 340 -10.93 -12.35 -2.67
CA LEU A 340 -10.79 -11.15 -1.86
C LEU A 340 -10.76 -9.89 -2.72
N GLN A 341 -11.44 -8.85 -2.25
CA GLN A 341 -11.35 -7.48 -2.73
C GLN A 341 -10.85 -6.58 -1.60
N LEU A 342 -10.06 -5.57 -1.96
CA LEU A 342 -9.66 -4.48 -1.08
C LEU A 342 -10.18 -3.17 -1.66
N GLN A 343 -11.04 -2.48 -0.93
CA GLN A 343 -11.35 -1.08 -1.19
C GLN A 343 -10.67 -0.20 -0.16
N TYR A 344 -10.20 0.98 -0.55
CA TYR A 344 -9.76 1.96 0.44
C TYR A 344 -10.09 3.39 0.03
N THR A 345 -10.14 4.25 1.05
CA THR A 345 -10.05 5.70 0.91
C THR A 345 -8.91 6.20 1.80
N GLN A 346 -8.10 7.10 1.27
CA GLN A 346 -7.02 7.76 2.00
C GLN A 346 -7.16 9.26 1.78
N ASN A 347 -7.20 10.01 2.88
CA ASN A 347 -7.30 11.46 2.85
C ASN A 347 -6.12 12.06 3.64
N ILE A 348 -5.38 12.93 2.97
CA ILE A 348 -4.45 13.85 3.63
C ILE A 348 -4.98 15.28 3.55
N THR A 349 -4.89 16.01 4.64
CA THR A 349 -5.23 17.44 4.65
C THR A 349 -3.97 18.25 4.39
N LEU A 350 -3.95 18.93 3.25
CA LEU A 350 -2.89 19.84 2.82
C LEU A 350 -3.21 21.26 3.27
N ASP A 351 -2.30 21.88 4.00
CA ASP A 351 -2.35 23.27 4.39
C ASP A 351 -1.54 24.07 3.35
N LEU A 352 -2.24 24.70 2.39
CA LEU A 352 -1.62 25.43 1.28
C LEU A 352 -1.67 26.95 1.51
N PRO A 353 -0.53 27.66 1.38
CA PRO A 353 -0.51 29.11 1.40
C PRO A 353 -1.04 29.69 0.08
N VAL A 354 -2.07 30.54 0.19
CA VAL A 354 -2.64 31.31 -0.93
C VAL A 354 -2.71 32.78 -0.53
N GLY A 355 -1.82 33.60 -1.08
CA GLY A 355 -1.61 34.96 -0.61
C GLY A 355 -1.10 34.96 0.83
N ASP A 356 -1.67 35.81 1.69
CA ASP A 356 -1.29 35.94 3.11
C ASP A 356 -2.02 34.96 4.04
N LYS A 357 -2.75 33.99 3.49
CA LYS A 357 -3.57 33.04 4.26
C LYS A 357 -3.24 31.61 3.87
N THR A 358 -3.37 30.71 4.85
CA THR A 358 -3.29 29.27 4.63
C THR A 358 -4.69 28.67 4.65
N TYR A 359 -5.00 27.85 3.65
CA TYR A 359 -6.27 27.12 3.56
C TYR A 359 -6.04 25.63 3.58
N LYS A 360 -7.05 24.88 4.04
CA LYS A 360 -7.00 23.42 4.14
C LYS A 360 -7.66 22.79 2.92
N PHE A 361 -6.95 21.87 2.29
CA PHE A 361 -7.36 21.17 1.10
C PHE A 361 -7.32 19.66 1.35
N PRO A 362 -8.47 18.96 1.32
CA PRO A 362 -8.46 17.52 1.32
C PRO A 362 -7.88 16.98 0.00
N HIS A 363 -6.87 16.13 0.10
CA HIS A 363 -6.31 15.35 -1.00
C HIS A 363 -6.71 13.90 -0.75
N ILE A 364 -7.72 13.44 -1.50
CA ILE A 364 -8.35 12.14 -1.28
C ILE A 364 -8.09 11.25 -2.48
N THR A 365 -7.62 10.05 -2.19
CA THR A 365 -7.49 8.94 -3.15
C THR A 365 -8.40 7.80 -2.73
N ALA A 366 -9.00 7.13 -3.71
CA ALA A 366 -9.83 5.96 -3.48
C ALA A 366 -9.63 4.95 -4.60
N ASN A 367 -9.55 3.66 -4.27
CA ASN A 367 -9.39 2.59 -5.26
C ASN A 367 -9.98 1.26 -4.78
N THR A 368 -10.23 0.37 -5.75
CA THR A 368 -10.64 -1.03 -5.57
C THR A 368 -9.60 -1.95 -6.19
N LEU A 369 -9.12 -2.94 -5.43
CA LEU A 369 -8.09 -3.88 -5.82
C LEU A 369 -8.54 -5.32 -5.61
N THR A 370 -7.98 -6.23 -6.40
CA THR A 370 -8.15 -7.67 -6.25
C THR A 370 -6.82 -8.32 -5.92
N LYS A 371 -6.85 -9.32 -5.05
CA LYS A 371 -5.67 -10.12 -4.70
C LYS A 371 -5.28 -11.00 -5.90
N VAL A 372 -4.00 -11.02 -6.25
CA VAL A 372 -3.47 -11.82 -7.38
C VAL A 372 -2.44 -12.87 -6.96
N GLN A 373 -1.85 -12.73 -5.77
CA GLN A 373 -0.88 -13.67 -5.19
C GLN A 373 -1.03 -13.72 -3.67
#